data_AF-A0A0Q9P3Z5-F1
#
_entry.id   AF-A0A0Q9P3Z5-F1
#
_cell.length_a   1.000
_cell.length_b   1.000
_cell.length_c   1.000
_cell.angle_alpha   90.00
_cell.angle_beta   90.00
_cell.angle_gamma   90.00
#
_symmetry.space_group_name_H-M   'P 1'
#
loop_
_entity.id
_entity.type
_entity.pdbx_description
1 polymer ?
#
loop_
_entity_poly.entity_id
_entity_poly.type
_entity_poly.pdbx_seq_one_letter_code
_entity_poly.pdbx_strand_id
1 'polypeptide(L)'
;MGGTLTAAEAAACASRSYEVQLLAARVEACAREADAALAGLARQELQAWQSPAGRAYRTTLALQAASLRRCRDGLQDAAAAVLRHAGSVALSSGTRGY
;
A
#
# COMPACT_ATOMS: atom_id res chain seq x y z
N MET A 1 -32.01 21.45 12.62
CA MET A 1 -30.87 22.17 13.22
C MET A 1 -29.59 21.70 12.54
N GLY A 2 -29.20 22.36 11.45
CA GLY A 2 -27.94 22.10 10.76
C GLY A 2 -26.86 23.00 11.37
N GLY A 3 -25.93 22.41 12.12
CA GLY A 3 -24.79 23.14 12.67
C GLY A 3 -23.82 23.51 11.55
N THR A 4 -23.56 24.81 11.40
CA THR A 4 -22.43 25.34 10.65
C THR A 4 -21.16 24.70 11.19
N LEU A 5 -20.41 24.01 10.32
CA LEU A 5 -19.11 23.43 10.65
C LEU A 5 -18.22 24.56 11.15
N THR A 6 -17.80 24.49 12.40
CA THR A 6 -16.89 25.49 12.97
C THR A 6 -15.55 25.41 12.25
N ALA A 7 -14.82 26.54 12.17
CA ALA A 7 -13.48 26.55 11.56
C ALA A 7 -12.54 25.50 12.19
N ALA A 8 -12.72 25.20 13.48
CA ALA A 8 -12.00 24.16 14.20
C ALA A 8 -12.33 22.74 13.69
N GLU A 9 -13.60 22.44 13.43
CA GLU A 9 -14.02 21.14 12.88
C GLU A 9 -13.55 20.95 11.42
N ALA A 10 -13.54 22.03 10.63
CA ALA A 10 -13.01 22.02 9.27
C ALA A 10 -11.49 21.77 9.27
N ALA A 11 -10.75 22.45 10.16
CA ALA A 11 -9.31 22.23 10.34
C ALA A 11 -9.00 20.80 10.82
N ALA A 12 -9.77 20.27 11.77
CA ALA A 12 -9.62 18.89 12.22
C ALA A 12 -9.91 17.86 11.11
N CYS A 13 -10.89 18.12 10.25
CA CYS A 13 -11.16 17.26 9.10
C CYS A 13 -10.03 17.28 8.07
N ALA A 14 -9.48 18.47 7.79
CA ALA A 14 -8.32 18.63 6.91
C ALA A 14 -7.08 17.91 7.45
N SER A 15 -6.80 18.02 8.76
CA SER A 15 -5.69 17.31 9.42
C SER A 15 -5.82 15.80 9.28
N ARG A 16 -7.00 15.24 9.59
CA ARG A 16 -7.26 13.80 9.43
C ARG A 16 -7.13 13.35 7.98
N SER A 17 -7.64 14.14 7.04
CA SER A 17 -7.54 13.83 5.60
C SER A 17 -6.08 13.78 5.14
N TYR A 18 -5.26 14.71 5.63
CA TYR A 18 -3.82 14.73 5.37
C TYR A 18 -3.09 13.52 5.96
N GLU A 19 -3.37 13.15 7.22
CA GLU A 19 -2.79 11.95 7.85
C GLU A 19 -3.12 10.67 7.08
N VAL A 20 -4.36 10.53 6.59
CA VAL A 20 -4.79 9.39 5.78
C VAL A 20 -4.07 9.36 4.42
N GLN A 21 -3.86 10.52 3.78
CA GLN A 21 -3.07 10.61 2.54
C GLN A 21 -1.60 10.25 2.77
N LEU A 22 -1.01 10.70 3.88
CA LEU A 22 0.37 10.35 4.24
C LEU A 22 0.50 8.84 4.48
N LEU A 23 -0.48 8.21 5.13
CA LEU A 23 -0.51 6.76 5.30
C LEU A 23 -0.56 6.05 3.95
N ALA A 24 -1.42 6.48 3.03
CA ALA A 24 -1.49 5.91 1.68
C ALA A 24 -0.14 5.98 0.96
N ALA A 25 0.53 7.14 1.00
CA ALA A 25 1.85 7.32 0.38
C ALA A 25 2.92 6.37 0.97
N ARG A 26 2.88 6.13 2.29
CA ARG A 26 3.78 5.18 2.96
C ARG A 26 3.51 3.74 2.55
N VAL A 27 2.24 3.35 2.42
CA VAL A 27 1.86 2.01 1.97
C VAL A 27 2.31 1.78 0.52
N GLU A 28 2.15 2.79 -0.35
CA GLU A 28 2.62 2.74 -1.74
C GLU A 28 4.14 2.65 -1.83
N ALA A 29 4.87 3.37 -0.97
CA ALA A 29 6.33 3.23 -0.87
C ALA A 29 6.75 1.80 -0.49
N CYS A 30 6.06 1.20 0.48
CA CYS A 30 6.30 -0.19 0.88
C CYS A 30 6.01 -1.19 -0.27
N ALA A 31 4.95 -0.95 -1.05
CA ALA A 31 4.65 -1.76 -2.23
C ALA A 31 5.77 -1.69 -3.28
N ARG A 32 6.32 -0.49 -3.54
CA ARG A 32 7.45 -0.29 -4.45
C ARG A 32 8.73 -0.99 -3.97
N GLU A 33 8.99 -0.98 -2.66
CA GLU A 33 10.13 -1.71 -2.08
C GLU A 33 9.98 -3.22 -2.27
N ALA A 34 8.76 -3.76 -2.14
CA ALA A 34 8.48 -5.17 -2.43
C ALA A 34 8.70 -5.53 -3.90
N ASP A 35 8.34 -4.65 -4.84
CA ASP A 35 8.63 -4.82 -6.27
C ASP A 35 10.14 -4.82 -6.55
N ALA A 36 10.89 -3.92 -5.92
CA ALA A 36 12.35 -3.88 -6.04
C ALA A 36 13.00 -5.18 -5.51
N ALA A 37 12.50 -5.72 -4.39
CA ALA A 37 12.95 -6.99 -3.83
C ALA A 37 12.64 -8.16 -4.77
N LEU A 38 11.45 -8.21 -5.36
CA LEU A 38 11.08 -9.22 -6.36
C LEU A 38 11.97 -9.17 -7.60
N ALA A 39 12.27 -7.96 -8.11
CA ALA A 39 13.21 -7.78 -9.21
C ALA A 39 14.64 -8.22 -8.84
N GLY A 40 15.04 -7.99 -7.60
CA GLY A 40 16.31 -8.50 -7.05
C GLY A 40 16.38 -10.02 -7.02
N LEU A 41 15.34 -10.68 -6.52
CA LEU A 41 15.24 -12.14 -6.49
C LEU A 41 15.23 -12.75 -7.90
N ALA A 42 14.54 -12.12 -8.85
CA ALA A 42 14.53 -12.58 -10.25
C ALA A 42 15.92 -12.49 -10.91
N ARG A 43 16.77 -11.54 -10.50
CA ARG A 43 18.15 -11.44 -10.96
C ARG A 43 19.10 -12.47 -10.33
N GLN A 44 18.73 -13.07 -9.19
CA GLN A 44 19.50 -14.16 -8.59
C GLN A 44 19.24 -15.48 -9.35
N GLU A 45 19.75 -15.53 -10.58
CA GLU A 45 19.65 -16.70 -11.44
C GLU A 45 20.74 -17.72 -11.09
N LEU A 46 20.32 -18.83 -10.47
CA LEU A 46 21.10 -20.07 -10.35
C LEU A 46 20.53 -21.16 -11.28
N GLN A 47 20.01 -20.75 -12.45
CA GLN A 47 19.34 -21.66 -13.41
C GLN A 47 20.26 -22.79 -13.87
N ALA A 48 21.55 -22.50 -14.07
CA ALA A 48 22.54 -23.48 -14.49
C ALA A 48 22.91 -24.50 -13.40
N TRP A 49 22.58 -24.25 -12.13
CA TRP A 49 22.96 -25.11 -11.02
C TRP A 49 22.00 -26.31 -10.89
N GLN A 50 22.33 -27.41 -11.54
CA GLN A 50 21.45 -28.59 -11.68
C GLN A 50 21.49 -29.56 -10.49
N SER A 51 22.28 -29.27 -9.45
CA SER A 51 22.41 -30.12 -8.27
C SER A 51 21.10 -30.20 -7.45
N PRO A 52 20.92 -31.22 -6.59
CA PRO A 52 19.81 -31.27 -5.62
C PRO A 52 19.75 -30.02 -4.74
N ALA A 53 20.90 -29.48 -4.32
CA ALA A 53 20.99 -28.23 -3.57
C ALA A 53 20.48 -27.03 -4.39
N GLY A 54 20.83 -26.96 -5.68
CA GLY A 54 20.34 -25.93 -6.60
C GLY A 54 18.83 -25.99 -6.80
N ARG A 55 18.25 -27.19 -6.91
CA ARG A 55 16.78 -27.37 -6.96
C ARG A 55 16.09 -26.91 -5.68
N ALA A 56 16.64 -27.28 -4.51
CA ALA A 56 16.09 -26.87 -3.23
C ALA A 56 16.13 -25.34 -3.07
N TYR A 57 17.25 -24.70 -3.42
CA TYR A 57 17.40 -23.25 -3.42
C TYR A 57 16.33 -22.56 -4.29
N ARG A 58 16.18 -22.98 -5.56
CA ARG A 58 15.19 -22.39 -6.47
C ARG A 58 13.76 -22.58 -5.98
N THR A 59 13.45 -23.72 -5.37
CA THR A 59 12.13 -23.98 -4.77
C THR A 59 11.86 -23.00 -3.63
N THR A 60 12.81 -22.82 -2.71
CA THR A 60 12.69 -21.84 -1.63
C THR A 60 12.54 -20.42 -2.17
N LEU A 61 13.34 -20.04 -3.16
CA LEU A 61 13.27 -18.71 -3.77
C LEU A 61 11.91 -18.46 -4.44
N ALA A 62 11.34 -19.47 -5.12
CA ALA A 62 10.01 -19.40 -5.70
C ALA A 62 8.91 -19.21 -4.64
N LEU A 63 9.01 -19.91 -3.50
CA LEU A 63 8.08 -19.76 -2.38
C LEU A 63 8.15 -18.36 -1.76
N GLN A 64 9.36 -17.83 -1.53
CA GLN A 64 9.55 -16.48 -1.02
C GLN A 64 9.03 -15.42 -1.99
N ALA A 65 9.31 -15.56 -3.29
CA ALA A 65 8.79 -14.67 -4.31
C ALA A 65 7.25 -14.71 -4.38
N ALA A 66 6.64 -15.89 -4.23
CA ALA A 66 5.18 -16.01 -4.17
C ALA A 66 4.59 -15.32 -2.92
N SER A 67 5.26 -15.43 -1.77
CA SER A 67 4.85 -14.74 -0.54
C SER A 67 4.94 -13.22 -0.70
N LEU A 68 6.06 -12.72 -1.22
CA LEU A 68 6.26 -11.29 -1.46
C LEU A 68 5.26 -10.70 -2.44
N ARG A 69 4.90 -11.43 -3.52
CA ARG A 69 3.85 -11.00 -4.46
C ARG A 69 2.52 -10.80 -3.75
N ARG A 70 2.09 -11.76 -2.92
CA ARG A 70 0.84 -11.65 -2.15
C ARG A 70 0.87 -10.46 -1.19
N CYS A 71 2.00 -10.23 -0.50
CA CYS A 71 2.14 -9.07 0.37
C CYS A 71 2.05 -7.76 -0.43
N ARG A 72 2.70 -7.68 -1.60
CA ARG A 72 2.65 -6.51 -2.49
C ARG A 72 1.24 -6.23 -3.00
N ASP A 73 0.52 -7.26 -3.42
CA ASP A 73 -0.89 -7.14 -3.84
C ASP A 73 -1.75 -6.60 -2.68
N GLY A 74 -1.59 -7.14 -1.47
CA GLY A 74 -2.30 -6.66 -0.28
C GLY A 74 -1.98 -5.22 0.12
N LEU A 75 -0.73 -4.77 -0.07
CA LEU A 75 -0.34 -3.37 0.15
C LEU A 75 -1.01 -2.44 -0.88
N GLN A 76 -1.07 -2.84 -2.14
CA GLN A 76 -1.74 -2.06 -3.19
C GLN A 76 -3.24 -1.92 -2.91
N ASP A 77 -3.90 -3.00 -2.50
CA ASP A 77 -5.32 -2.99 -2.11
C ASP A 77 -5.57 -2.09 -0.89
N ALA A 78 -4.69 -2.16 0.11
CA ALA A 78 -4.76 -1.31 1.30
C ALA A 78 -4.58 0.17 0.95
N ALA A 79 -3.60 0.52 0.12
CA ALA A 79 -3.38 1.90 -0.34
C ALA A 79 -4.62 2.44 -1.07
N ALA A 80 -5.19 1.65 -1.98
CA ALA A 80 -6.40 2.02 -2.70
C ALA A 80 -7.60 2.22 -1.76
N ALA A 81 -7.77 1.36 -0.75
CA ALA A 81 -8.83 1.51 0.25
C ALA A 81 -8.67 2.77 1.10
N VAL A 82 -7.44 3.07 1.54
CA VAL A 82 -7.12 4.28 2.32
C VAL A 82 -7.36 5.55 1.51
N LEU A 83 -6.97 5.59 0.24
CA LEU A 83 -7.22 6.73 -0.65
C LEU A 83 -8.72 6.95 -0.89
N ARG A 84 -9.49 5.87 -1.14
CA ARG A 84 -10.95 5.97 -1.25
C ARG A 84 -11.57 6.54 0.03
N HIS A 85 -11.10 6.08 1.20
CA HIS A 85 -11.58 6.59 2.48
C HIS A 85 -11.25 8.08 2.67
N ALA A 86 -10.04 8.51 2.32
CA ALA A 86 -9.65 9.92 2.36
C ALA A 86 -10.58 10.80 1.51
N GLY A 87 -10.91 10.36 0.29
CA GLY A 87 -11.85 11.04 -0.60
C GLY A 87 -13.25 11.16 0.01
N SER A 88 -13.78 10.06 0.58
CA SER A 88 -15.09 10.06 1.25
C SER A 88 -15.14 11.00 2.47
N VAL A 89 -14.06 11.06 3.26
CA VAL A 89 -13.96 11.97 4.41
C VAL A 89 -13.96 13.43 3.96
N ALA A 90 -13.18 13.77 2.92
CA ALA A 90 -13.13 15.13 2.38
C ALA A 90 -14.48 15.60 1.79
N LEU A 91 -15.19 14.73 1.06
CA LEU A 91 -16.52 15.03 0.50
C LEU A 91 -17.59 15.19 1.59
N SER A 92 -17.50 14.40 2.67
CA SER A 92 -18.44 14.49 3.80
C SER A 92 -18.33 15.82 4.55
N SER A 93 -17.15 16.46 4.56
CA SER A 93 -16.98 17.81 5.11
C SER A 93 -17.51 18.93 4.21
N GLY A 94 -17.63 18.72 2.90
CA GLY A 94 -18.11 19.71 1.93
C GLY A 94 -19.63 19.72 1.71
N THR A 95 -20.35 18.68 2.15
CA THR A 95 -21.76 18.46 1.79
C THR A 95 -22.76 18.96 2.87
N ARG A 96 -22.49 20.09 3.53
CA ARG A 96 -23.44 20.73 4.46
C ARG A 96 -23.79 22.18 4.07
N GLY A 97 -24.75 22.32 3.15
CA GLY A 97 -25.58 23.50 2.81
C GLY A 97 -24.90 24.60 1.97
N TYR A 98 -25.47 25.32 0.99
CA TYR A 98 -26.86 25.76 0.71
C TYR A 98 -27.71 26.14 1.92
#